data_AF-A0A7K3H3T8-F1
#
_entry.id   AF-A0A7K3H3T8-F1
#
_cell.length_a   1.000
_cell.length_b   1.000
_cell.length_c   1.000
_cell.angle_alpha   90.00
_cell.angle_beta   90.00
_cell.angle_gamma   90.00
#
_symmetry.space_group_name_H-M   'P 1'
#
loop_
_entity.id
_entity.type
_entity.pdbx_description
1 polymer ?
#
loop_
_entity_poly.entity_id
_entity_poly.type
_entity_poly.pdbx_seq_one_letter_code
_entity_poly.pdbx_strand_id
1 'polypeptide(L)'
;MTGTGGGLLVAGTTSDAGKSVVTAGICRWLARKGVSVAPFKAQNMSLNSFVTPEGAEIGRAQAMQAQAARVEPSALMNPVLLKPGGDRSSQVVVLGKPAGELSARGYFAAGPGTGGTPAANRREALLPVVLDCYERLRARYDAVICEGAGSPAEINLRRHDIVNMGLARAAGLPAVVVGDIDRGGVFASFFGTTALLSRADQALVAGYVVNKFRGDASLLEPGLDMLRGLTGRQVLGVLPYAHGLGIDEEDGLRLSLRGAV
;
A
#
# COMPACT_ATOMS: atom_id res chain seq x y z
N MET A 1 11.19 -23.42 -17.30
CA MET A 1 10.81 -22.72 -16.06
C MET A 1 9.90 -21.56 -16.44
N THR A 2 8.59 -21.76 -16.40
CA THR A 2 7.60 -20.68 -16.54
C THR A 2 7.63 -19.87 -15.25
N GLY A 3 8.52 -18.88 -15.17
CA GLY A 3 8.66 -18.04 -13.99
C GLY A 3 7.35 -17.30 -13.76
N THR A 4 6.63 -17.62 -12.69
CA THR A 4 5.57 -16.76 -12.17
C THR A 4 6.16 -15.37 -11.94
N GLY A 5 5.54 -14.31 -12.48
CA GLY A 5 6.04 -12.94 -12.32
C GLY A 5 6.35 -12.61 -10.85
N GLY A 6 7.44 -11.91 -10.59
CA GLY A 6 7.84 -11.49 -9.25
C GLY A 6 6.85 -10.48 -8.64
N GLY A 7 6.86 -10.33 -7.32
CA GLY A 7 6.03 -9.33 -6.64
C GLY A 7 6.81 -8.63 -5.54
N LEU A 8 6.44 -7.38 -5.26
CA LEU A 8 7.00 -6.60 -4.16
C LEU A 8 5.90 -5.78 -3.49
N LEU A 9 5.79 -5.86 -2.17
CA LEU A 9 4.95 -4.94 -1.40
C LEU A 9 5.75 -3.69 -1.01
N VAL A 10 5.18 -2.51 -1.28
CA VAL A 10 5.64 -1.20 -0.83
C VAL A 10 4.76 -0.76 0.32
N ALA A 11 5.15 -1.15 1.54
CA ALA A 11 4.53 -0.69 2.77
C ALA A 11 5.12 0.66 3.20
N GLY A 12 4.54 1.31 4.20
CA GLY A 12 5.03 2.59 4.70
C GLY A 12 4.78 2.73 6.19
N THR A 13 5.58 3.52 6.90
CA THR A 13 5.40 3.73 8.35
C THR A 13 4.17 4.57 8.66
N THR A 14 3.67 5.34 7.68
CA THR A 14 2.48 6.19 7.78
C THR A 14 1.73 6.21 6.43
N SER A 15 0.51 6.77 6.41
CA SER A 15 -0.26 6.99 5.18
C SER A 15 0.52 7.84 4.15
N ASP A 16 1.17 8.92 4.60
CA ASP A 16 1.86 9.88 3.73
C ASP A 16 3.36 9.64 3.55
N ALA A 17 3.83 8.43 3.90
CA ALA A 17 5.24 8.05 3.78
C ALA A 17 5.80 8.15 2.34
N GLY A 18 4.91 8.24 1.33
CA GLY A 18 5.25 8.31 -0.08
C GLY A 18 5.20 6.98 -0.82
N LYS A 19 4.46 5.99 -0.29
CA LYS A 19 4.28 4.65 -0.89
C LYS A 19 3.86 4.73 -2.35
N SER A 20 2.90 5.58 -2.68
CA SER A 20 2.35 5.69 -4.05
C SER A 20 3.41 6.20 -5.04
N VAL A 21 4.23 7.17 -4.61
CA VAL A 21 5.36 7.72 -5.39
C VAL A 21 6.45 6.67 -5.58
N VAL A 22 6.82 5.97 -4.51
CA VAL A 22 7.84 4.91 -4.56
C VAL A 22 7.37 3.77 -5.48
N THR A 23 6.11 3.36 -5.36
CA THR A 23 5.48 2.35 -6.23
C THR A 23 5.52 2.77 -7.69
N ALA A 24 5.13 4.01 -8.01
CA ALA A 24 5.20 4.55 -9.36
C ALA A 24 6.65 4.63 -9.88
N GLY A 25 7.59 5.02 -9.03
CA GLY A 25 9.02 5.08 -9.34
C GLY A 25 9.60 3.71 -9.70
N ILE A 26 9.28 2.68 -8.91
CA ILE A 26 9.69 1.29 -9.17
C ILE A 26 9.06 0.81 -10.49
N CYS A 27 7.76 1.03 -10.68
CA CYS A 27 7.07 0.70 -11.94
C CYS A 27 7.75 1.36 -13.14
N ARG A 28 8.02 2.67 -13.07
CA ARG A 28 8.68 3.41 -14.15
C ARG A 28 10.10 2.91 -14.40
N TRP A 29 10.86 2.60 -13.35
CA TRP A 29 12.21 2.08 -13.48
C TRP A 29 12.23 0.71 -14.17
N LEU A 30 11.36 -0.21 -13.75
CA LEU A 30 11.22 -1.54 -14.36
C LEU A 30 10.77 -1.46 -15.83
N ALA A 31 9.76 -0.62 -16.13
CA ALA A 31 9.30 -0.42 -17.50
C ALA A 31 10.41 0.16 -18.40
N ARG A 32 11.25 1.07 -17.88
CA ARG A 32 12.44 1.59 -18.60
C ARG A 32 13.53 0.54 -18.83
N LYS A 33 13.54 -0.52 -18.01
CA LYS A 33 14.42 -1.69 -18.18
C LYS A 33 13.83 -2.75 -19.11
N GLY A 34 12.64 -2.52 -19.68
CA GLY A 34 11.96 -3.47 -20.54
C GLY A 34 11.26 -4.61 -19.80
N VAL A 35 11.14 -4.52 -18.47
CA VAL A 35 10.40 -5.50 -17.66
C VAL A 35 8.91 -5.19 -17.77
N SER A 36 8.10 -6.20 -18.10
CA SER A 36 6.64 -6.06 -18.10
C SER A 36 6.14 -5.95 -16.66
N VAL A 37 5.61 -4.80 -16.27
CA VAL A 37 5.25 -4.49 -14.88
C VAL A 37 3.84 -3.93 -14.77
N ALA A 38 3.11 -4.33 -13.73
CA ALA A 38 1.84 -3.72 -13.36
C ALA A 38 1.84 -3.26 -11.89
N PRO A 39 1.17 -2.14 -11.58
CA PRO A 39 0.90 -1.77 -10.20
C PRO A 39 -0.30 -2.53 -9.65
N PHE A 40 -0.38 -2.63 -8.32
CA PHE A 40 -1.50 -3.22 -7.62
C PHE A 40 -1.74 -2.55 -6.27
N LYS A 41 -2.97 -2.21 -5.93
CA LYS A 41 -3.35 -1.78 -4.58
C LYS A 41 -4.65 -2.48 -4.21
N ALA A 42 -4.52 -3.50 -3.35
CA ALA A 42 -5.62 -4.40 -2.99
C ALA A 42 -6.89 -3.65 -2.57
N GLN A 43 -6.73 -2.63 -1.74
CA GLN A 43 -7.81 -1.76 -1.32
C GLN A 43 -7.29 -0.33 -1.26
N ASN A 44 -8.03 0.56 -1.90
CA ASN A 44 -7.84 1.99 -1.81
C ASN A 44 -9.03 2.62 -1.09
N MET A 45 -8.82 3.80 -0.52
CA MET A 45 -9.87 4.66 0.02
C MET A 45 -9.60 6.04 -0.55
N SER A 46 -10.51 6.55 -1.38
CA SER A 46 -10.40 7.90 -1.96
C SER A 46 -11.75 8.34 -2.54
N LEU A 47 -12.05 9.63 -2.44
CA LEU A 47 -13.18 10.25 -3.18
C LEU A 47 -12.88 10.44 -4.66
N ASN A 48 -11.60 10.43 -5.01
CA ASN A 48 -11.12 10.76 -6.35
C ASN A 48 -10.86 9.47 -7.14
N SER A 49 -11.81 9.12 -8.01
CA SER A 49 -11.67 7.97 -8.91
C SER A 49 -11.28 8.36 -10.34
N PHE A 50 -10.59 7.46 -11.02
CA PHE A 50 -10.38 7.42 -12.45
C PHE A 50 -11.30 6.38 -13.08
N VAL A 51 -11.84 6.66 -14.26
CA VAL A 51 -12.64 5.70 -15.05
C VAL A 51 -11.74 5.08 -16.10
N THR A 52 -11.51 3.78 -15.98
CA THR A 52 -10.72 2.97 -16.94
C THR A 52 -11.37 2.96 -18.33
N PRO A 53 -10.64 2.58 -19.40
CA PRO A 53 -11.22 2.43 -20.73
C PRO A 53 -12.43 1.46 -20.77
N GLU A 54 -12.46 0.47 -19.89
CA GLU A 54 -13.58 -0.48 -19.75
C GLU A 54 -14.75 0.06 -18.91
N GLY A 55 -14.70 1.33 -18.48
CA GLY A 55 -15.74 1.96 -17.67
C GLY A 55 -15.69 1.61 -16.18
N ALA A 56 -14.66 0.90 -15.72
CA ALA A 56 -14.49 0.52 -14.32
C ALA A 56 -13.85 1.65 -13.51
N GLU A 57 -14.32 1.89 -12.29
CA GLU A 57 -13.78 2.89 -11.38
C GLU A 57 -12.59 2.38 -10.54
N ILE A 58 -11.49 3.12 -10.53
CA ILE A 58 -10.28 2.85 -9.71
C ILE A 58 -9.79 4.13 -9.03
N GLY A 59 -8.93 4.05 -8.02
CA GLY A 59 -8.28 5.23 -7.45
C GLY A 59 -7.33 5.94 -8.44
N ARG A 60 -7.26 7.28 -8.38
CA ARG A 60 -6.35 8.06 -9.26
C ARG A 60 -4.88 7.68 -9.11
N ALA A 61 -4.42 7.31 -7.91
CA ALA A 61 -3.02 6.90 -7.74
C ALA A 61 -2.71 5.61 -8.52
N GLN A 62 -3.63 4.65 -8.61
CA GLN A 62 -3.41 3.44 -9.41
C GLN A 62 -3.43 3.73 -10.91
N ALA A 63 -4.24 4.68 -11.37
CA ALA A 63 -4.17 5.16 -12.75
C ALA A 63 -2.81 5.82 -13.06
N MET A 64 -2.31 6.67 -12.15
CA MET A 64 -0.98 7.28 -12.26
C MET A 64 0.15 6.24 -12.23
N GLN A 65 0.03 5.21 -11.38
CA GLN A 65 0.99 4.11 -11.35
C GLN A 65 0.95 3.27 -12.63
N ALA A 66 -0.23 3.05 -13.22
CA ALA A 66 -0.37 2.33 -14.49
C ALA A 66 0.32 3.12 -15.63
N GLN A 67 0.13 4.44 -15.65
CA GLN A 67 0.87 5.33 -16.55
C GLN A 67 2.39 5.26 -16.32
N ALA A 68 2.84 5.18 -15.06
CA ALA A 68 4.24 5.00 -14.71
C ALA A 68 4.80 3.67 -15.25
N ALA A 69 4.01 2.60 -15.18
CA ALA A 69 4.29 1.29 -15.74
C ALA A 69 4.17 1.19 -17.28
N ARG A 70 3.57 2.19 -17.96
CA ARG A 70 3.22 2.16 -19.40
C ARG A 70 2.19 1.09 -19.76
N VAL A 71 1.20 0.90 -18.90
CA VAL A 71 0.10 -0.06 -19.10
C VAL A 71 -1.24 0.65 -18.95
N GLU A 72 -2.27 0.11 -19.62
CA GLU A 72 -3.63 0.64 -19.47
C GLU A 72 -4.16 0.40 -18.05
N PRO A 73 -4.74 1.42 -17.40
CA PRO A 73 -5.36 1.25 -16.08
C PRO A 73 -6.53 0.26 -16.16
N SER A 74 -6.62 -0.66 -15.20
CA SER A 74 -7.72 -1.63 -15.15
C SER A 74 -8.19 -1.88 -13.71
N ALA A 75 -9.42 -2.38 -13.56
CA ALA A 75 -9.98 -2.74 -12.26
C ALA A 75 -9.16 -3.79 -11.49
N LEU A 76 -8.36 -4.60 -12.19
CA LEU A 76 -7.48 -5.59 -11.55
C LEU A 76 -6.38 -4.92 -10.70
N MET A 77 -5.98 -3.70 -11.05
CA MET A 77 -4.93 -2.94 -10.34
C MET A 77 -5.45 -2.33 -9.04
N ASN A 78 -6.77 -2.15 -8.89
CA ASN A 78 -7.41 -1.69 -7.67
C ASN A 78 -8.77 -2.39 -7.46
N PRO A 79 -8.78 -3.63 -6.96
CA PRO A 79 -10.00 -4.43 -6.93
C PRO A 79 -11.04 -3.96 -5.91
N VAL A 80 -10.61 -3.27 -4.85
CA VAL A 80 -11.50 -2.67 -3.84
C VAL A 80 -11.22 -1.18 -3.73
N LEU A 81 -12.24 -0.36 -3.95
CA LEU A 81 -12.20 1.08 -3.73
C LEU A 81 -13.28 1.47 -2.72
N LEU A 82 -12.85 2.08 -1.62
CA LEU A 82 -13.75 2.67 -0.63
C LEU A 82 -13.90 4.16 -0.93
N LYS A 83 -15.13 4.62 -1.07
CA LYS A 83 -15.45 6.05 -1.22
C LYS A 83 -16.05 6.53 0.09
N PRO A 84 -15.31 7.28 0.93
CA PRO A 84 -15.85 7.77 2.19
C PRO A 84 -17.09 8.64 1.94
N GLY A 85 -18.11 8.48 2.78
CA GLY A 85 -19.33 9.29 2.77
C GLY A 85 -19.78 9.57 4.20
N GLY A 86 -20.34 10.76 4.47
CA GLY A 86 -20.75 11.17 5.83
C GLY A 86 -19.69 10.93 6.92
N ASP A 87 -20.07 11.01 8.20
CA ASP A 87 -19.11 10.87 9.30
C ASP A 87 -18.64 9.43 9.54
N ARG A 88 -19.38 8.41 9.06
CA ARG A 88 -19.14 7.00 9.43
C ARG A 88 -19.50 5.97 8.35
N SER A 89 -19.76 6.36 7.11
CA SER A 89 -20.05 5.42 6.02
C SER A 89 -19.02 5.47 4.89
N SER A 90 -19.01 4.44 4.07
CA SER A 90 -18.23 4.39 2.85
C SER A 90 -18.98 3.53 1.85
N GLN A 91 -19.10 4.03 0.63
CA GLN A 91 -19.50 3.19 -0.49
C GLN A 91 -18.35 2.25 -0.83
N VAL A 92 -18.69 0.98 -1.08
CA VAL A 92 -17.73 -0.03 -1.53
C VAL A 92 -17.91 -0.24 -3.02
N VAL A 93 -16.83 -0.10 -3.76
CA VAL A 93 -16.72 -0.43 -5.17
C VAL A 93 -15.81 -1.66 -5.29
N VAL A 94 -16.30 -2.71 -5.95
CA VAL A 94 -15.56 -3.95 -6.19
C VAL A 94 -15.42 -4.16 -7.69
N LEU A 95 -14.18 -4.31 -8.17
CA LEU A 95 -13.86 -4.43 -9.60
C LEU A 95 -14.48 -3.29 -10.43
N GLY A 96 -14.43 -2.08 -9.87
CA GLY A 96 -14.98 -0.86 -10.48
C GLY A 96 -16.50 -0.78 -10.57
N LYS A 97 -17.24 -1.66 -9.88
CA LYS A 97 -18.70 -1.62 -9.79
C LYS A 97 -19.16 -1.39 -8.34
N PRO A 98 -20.18 -0.53 -8.10
CA PRO A 98 -20.76 -0.37 -6.77
C PRO A 98 -21.26 -1.71 -6.22
N ALA A 99 -20.84 -2.06 -5.00
CA ALA A 99 -21.18 -3.30 -4.30
C ALA A 99 -22.02 -3.06 -3.03
N GLY A 100 -22.28 -1.80 -2.68
CA GLY A 100 -23.12 -1.37 -1.56
C GLY A 100 -22.50 -0.25 -0.74
N GLU A 101 -23.20 0.16 0.31
CA GLU A 101 -22.71 1.13 1.31
C GLU A 101 -22.55 0.44 2.66
N LEU A 102 -21.44 0.73 3.34
CA LEU A 102 -21.12 0.15 4.64
C LEU A 102 -20.78 1.24 5.64
N SER A 103 -21.22 1.07 6.89
CA SER A 103 -20.61 1.82 7.97
C SER A 103 -19.16 1.36 8.16
N ALA A 104 -18.27 2.24 8.61
CA ALA A 104 -16.89 1.87 8.94
C ALA A 104 -16.86 0.67 9.91
N ARG A 105 -17.78 0.64 10.88
CA ARG A 105 -17.98 -0.52 11.76
C ARG A 105 -18.39 -1.78 10.98
N GLY A 106 -19.34 -1.70 10.06
CA GLY A 106 -19.78 -2.86 9.26
C GLY A 106 -18.72 -3.40 8.29
N TYR A 107 -17.75 -2.57 7.89
CA TYR A 107 -16.61 -2.99 7.07
C TYR A 107 -15.46 -3.59 7.90
N PHE A 108 -15.15 -3.00 9.05
CA PHE A 108 -14.01 -3.41 9.88
C PHE A 108 -14.34 -4.39 11.01
N ALA A 109 -15.60 -4.48 11.46
CA ALA A 109 -15.97 -5.37 12.57
C ALA A 109 -16.32 -6.79 12.09
N ALA A 110 -15.72 -7.78 12.74
CA ALA A 110 -16.36 -9.08 12.95
C ALA A 110 -17.35 -8.91 14.11
N GLY A 111 -18.64 -8.71 13.82
CA GLY A 111 -19.66 -8.65 14.86
C GLY A 111 -19.95 -10.04 15.46
N PRO A 112 -20.51 -10.13 16.68
CA PRO A 112 -21.16 -11.37 17.11
C PRO A 112 -22.33 -11.64 16.16
N GLY A 113 -22.32 -12.76 15.44
CA GLY A 113 -23.44 -13.16 14.62
C GLY A 113 -24.62 -13.59 15.49
N THR A 114 -25.79 -13.64 14.87
CA THR A 114 -26.99 -14.21 15.48
C THR A 114 -26.72 -15.68 15.81
N GLY A 115 -26.76 -16.05 17.10
CA GLY A 115 -26.56 -17.43 17.55
C GLY A 115 -25.13 -17.81 17.96
N GLY A 116 -24.26 -16.86 18.30
CA GLY A 116 -22.93 -17.15 18.87
C GLY A 116 -21.87 -17.56 17.84
N THR A 117 -22.22 -17.62 16.56
CA THR A 117 -21.25 -17.73 15.45
C THR A 117 -20.73 -16.34 15.11
N PRO A 118 -19.41 -16.11 14.99
CA PRO A 118 -18.89 -14.83 14.51
C PRO A 118 -19.46 -14.51 13.13
N ALA A 119 -20.00 -13.31 12.93
CA ALA A 119 -20.32 -12.86 11.59
C ALA A 119 -19.01 -12.70 10.82
N ALA A 120 -18.92 -13.29 9.62
CA ALA A 120 -17.73 -13.15 8.77
C ALA A 120 -17.41 -11.66 8.56
N ASN A 121 -16.16 -11.27 8.79
CA ASN A 121 -15.72 -9.91 8.56
C ASN A 121 -15.82 -9.63 7.04
N ARG A 122 -16.58 -8.62 6.64
CA ARG A 122 -16.78 -8.30 5.21
C ARG A 122 -15.48 -7.95 4.49
N ARG A 123 -14.45 -7.46 5.21
CA ARG A 123 -13.12 -7.22 4.64
C ARG A 123 -12.37 -8.53 4.35
N GLU A 124 -12.46 -9.53 5.22
CA GLU A 124 -11.85 -10.85 4.95
C GLU A 124 -12.51 -11.53 3.75
N ALA A 125 -13.82 -11.35 3.56
CA ALA A 125 -14.54 -11.87 2.41
C ALA A 125 -14.06 -11.29 1.06
N LEU A 126 -13.34 -10.16 1.08
CA LEU A 126 -12.75 -9.55 -0.12
C LEU A 126 -11.37 -10.12 -0.46
N LEU A 127 -10.71 -10.83 0.48
CA LEU A 127 -9.38 -11.37 0.24
C LEU A 127 -9.30 -12.32 -0.96
N PRO A 128 -10.26 -13.26 -1.19
CA PRO A 128 -10.24 -14.09 -2.39
C PRO A 128 -10.30 -13.29 -3.69
N VAL A 129 -11.08 -12.20 -3.73
CA VAL A 129 -11.18 -11.31 -4.90
C VAL A 129 -9.86 -10.57 -5.13
N VAL A 130 -9.24 -10.06 -4.06
CA VAL A 130 -7.94 -9.41 -4.09
C VAL A 130 -6.87 -10.36 -4.64
N LEU A 131 -6.82 -11.59 -4.14
CA LEU A 131 -5.83 -12.58 -4.56
C LEU A 131 -6.05 -13.03 -6.01
N ASP A 132 -7.30 -13.25 -6.45
CA ASP A 132 -7.60 -13.56 -7.86
C ASP A 132 -7.13 -12.44 -8.79
N CYS A 133 -7.36 -11.17 -8.43
CA CYS A 133 -6.88 -10.03 -9.23
C CYS A 133 -5.35 -9.98 -9.30
N TYR A 134 -4.69 -10.17 -8.15
CA TYR A 134 -3.23 -10.20 -8.07
C TYR A 134 -2.64 -11.32 -8.92
N GLU A 135 -3.16 -12.55 -8.83
CA GLU A 135 -2.69 -13.69 -9.62
C GLU A 135 -2.93 -13.50 -11.12
N ARG A 136 -4.06 -12.90 -11.52
CA ARG A 136 -4.31 -12.53 -12.93
C ARG A 136 -3.30 -11.52 -13.46
N LEU A 137 -2.83 -10.59 -12.63
CA LEU A 137 -1.75 -9.67 -13.01
C LEU A 137 -0.42 -10.42 -13.11
N ARG A 138 -0.06 -11.26 -12.13
CA ARG A 138 1.18 -12.06 -12.19
C ARG A 138 1.26 -13.00 -13.38
N ALA A 139 0.11 -13.48 -13.87
CA ALA A 139 0.05 -14.31 -15.06
C ALA A 139 0.33 -13.53 -16.36
N ARG A 140 0.25 -12.19 -16.34
CA ARG A 140 0.39 -11.30 -17.51
C ARG A 140 1.66 -10.45 -17.48
N TYR A 141 2.21 -10.20 -16.29
CA TYR A 141 3.33 -9.29 -16.07
C TYR A 141 4.47 -10.00 -15.36
N ASP A 142 5.71 -9.68 -15.73
CA ASP A 142 6.93 -10.20 -15.10
C ASP A 142 7.09 -9.71 -13.66
N ALA A 143 6.51 -8.54 -13.34
CA ALA A 143 6.53 -7.95 -12.01
C ALA A 143 5.18 -7.30 -11.64
N VAL A 144 4.74 -7.50 -10.40
CA VAL A 144 3.59 -6.79 -9.82
C VAL A 144 4.02 -6.01 -8.58
N ILE A 145 3.96 -4.68 -8.64
CA ILE A 145 4.37 -3.80 -7.53
C ILE A 145 3.13 -3.41 -6.74
N CYS A 146 3.04 -3.94 -5.54
CA CYS A 146 1.89 -3.81 -4.66
C CYS A 146 2.07 -2.60 -3.72
N GLU A 147 1.17 -1.63 -3.75
CA GLU A 147 1.15 -0.55 -2.77
C GLU A 147 0.35 -0.96 -1.53
N GLY A 148 0.94 -0.79 -0.34
CA GLY A 148 0.23 -0.95 0.92
C GLY A 148 -0.71 0.24 1.23
N ALA A 149 -1.42 0.17 2.35
CA ALA A 149 -2.26 1.26 2.86
C ALA A 149 -2.00 1.50 4.34
N GLY A 150 -1.82 2.77 4.74
CA GLY A 150 -1.40 3.09 6.11
C GLY A 150 -0.09 2.40 6.50
N SER A 151 0.01 2.04 7.79
CA SER A 151 1.12 1.27 8.35
C SER A 151 0.90 -0.25 8.28
N PRO A 152 1.93 -1.08 8.00
CA PRO A 152 1.82 -2.52 8.17
C PRO A 152 1.70 -2.93 9.65
N ALA A 153 1.97 -1.99 10.58
CA ALA A 153 1.87 -2.17 12.03
C ALA A 153 0.61 -1.55 12.64
N GLU A 154 -0.48 -1.40 11.88
CA GLU A 154 -1.83 -1.12 12.41
C GLU A 154 -2.34 -2.36 13.18
N ILE A 155 -1.83 -2.56 14.40
CA ILE A 155 -2.00 -3.79 15.19
C ILE A 155 -3.48 -4.16 15.42
N ASN A 156 -4.36 -3.17 15.50
CA ASN A 156 -5.81 -3.32 15.63
C ASN A 156 -6.48 -3.84 14.35
N LEU A 157 -5.86 -3.67 13.18
CA LEU A 157 -6.40 -4.10 11.88
C LEU A 157 -5.73 -5.37 11.35
N ARG A 158 -4.63 -5.82 11.97
CA ARG A 158 -3.79 -6.93 11.49
C ARG A 158 -4.55 -8.24 11.27
N ARG A 159 -5.56 -8.55 12.09
CA ARG A 159 -6.34 -9.80 11.97
C ARG A 159 -7.04 -9.93 10.63
N HIS A 160 -7.49 -8.80 10.08
CA HIS A 160 -8.34 -8.72 8.89
C HIS A 160 -7.62 -8.04 7.74
N ASP A 161 -6.29 -8.00 7.77
CA ASP A 161 -5.46 -7.29 6.81
C ASP A 161 -5.50 -7.94 5.42
N ILE A 162 -5.84 -7.15 4.41
CA ILE A 162 -5.84 -7.54 3.00
C ILE A 162 -4.94 -6.62 2.15
N VAL A 163 -4.26 -5.64 2.76
CA VAL A 163 -3.55 -4.57 2.04
C VAL A 163 -2.06 -4.53 2.32
N ASN A 164 -1.62 -4.97 3.50
CA ASN A 164 -0.21 -4.94 3.90
C ASN A 164 0.33 -6.37 4.10
N MET A 165 0.66 -6.73 5.34
CA MET A 165 1.26 -8.01 5.67
C MET A 165 0.31 -9.18 5.45
N GLY A 166 -1.00 -8.97 5.55
CA GLY A 166 -1.97 -10.00 5.18
C GLY A 166 -1.91 -10.38 3.70
N LEU A 167 -1.81 -9.39 2.81
CA LEU A 167 -1.55 -9.63 1.38
C LEU A 167 -0.18 -10.29 1.18
N ALA A 168 0.87 -9.76 1.82
CA ALA A 168 2.22 -10.27 1.65
C ALA A 168 2.36 -11.72 2.12
N ARG A 169 1.74 -12.09 3.24
CA ARG A 169 1.69 -13.46 3.75
C ARG A 169 0.94 -14.40 2.80
N ALA A 170 -0.19 -13.96 2.27
CA ALA A 170 -1.02 -14.77 1.36
C ALA A 170 -0.36 -15.00 0.00
N ALA A 171 0.35 -13.98 -0.52
CA ALA A 171 0.99 -14.02 -1.83
C ALA A 171 2.50 -14.31 -1.81
N GLY A 172 3.10 -14.50 -0.63
CA GLY A 172 4.55 -14.72 -0.45
C GLY A 172 5.40 -13.53 -0.89
N LEU A 173 4.94 -12.30 -0.68
CA LEU A 173 5.60 -11.09 -1.15
C LEU A 173 6.71 -10.63 -0.18
N PRO A 174 7.93 -10.35 -0.67
CA PRO A 174 8.84 -9.49 0.08
C PRO A 174 8.24 -8.07 0.19
N ALA A 175 8.52 -7.41 1.31
CA ALA A 175 8.03 -6.07 1.59
C ALA A 175 9.17 -5.09 1.87
N VAL A 176 9.16 -3.93 1.22
CA VAL A 176 9.95 -2.76 1.63
C VAL A 176 9.08 -1.82 2.45
N VAL A 177 9.66 -1.21 3.48
CA VAL A 177 8.96 -0.25 4.34
C VAL A 177 9.51 1.15 4.08
N VAL A 178 8.66 2.02 3.53
CA VAL A 178 8.99 3.42 3.25
C VAL A 178 8.77 4.29 4.48
N GLY A 179 9.73 5.14 4.82
CA GLY A 179 9.64 6.10 5.92
C GLY A 179 9.85 7.53 5.46
N ASP A 180 9.03 8.45 5.92
CA ASP A 180 9.16 9.89 5.68
C ASP A 180 10.13 10.51 6.69
N ILE A 181 11.29 11.00 6.23
CA ILE A 181 12.25 11.66 7.12
C ILE A 181 11.97 13.15 7.32
N ASP A 182 11.21 13.78 6.42
CA ASP A 182 10.88 15.21 6.48
C ASP A 182 9.97 15.51 7.71
N ARG A 183 9.21 14.51 8.16
CA ARG A 183 8.41 14.57 9.41
C ARG A 183 9.21 14.26 10.68
N GLY A 184 10.47 13.86 10.57
CA GLY A 184 11.31 13.42 11.68
C GLY A 184 10.95 12.01 12.21
N GLY A 185 11.80 11.47 13.09
CA GLY A 185 11.53 10.19 13.78
C GLY A 185 11.57 8.93 12.89
N VAL A 186 12.19 9.01 11.71
CA VAL A 186 12.17 7.91 10.72
C VAL A 186 12.75 6.60 11.28
N PHE A 187 13.84 6.66 12.05
CA PHE A 187 14.47 5.49 12.65
C PHE A 187 13.57 4.83 13.70
N ALA A 188 12.97 5.63 14.58
CA ALA A 188 12.01 5.15 15.58
C ALA A 188 10.79 4.52 14.89
N SER A 189 10.32 5.12 13.80
CA SER A 189 9.20 4.59 13.02
C SER A 189 9.54 3.24 12.38
N PHE A 190 10.72 3.08 11.78
CA PHE A 190 11.15 1.80 11.22
C PHE A 190 11.32 0.72 12.29
N PHE A 191 12.01 1.06 13.38
CA PHE A 191 12.22 0.15 14.48
C PHE A 191 10.89 -0.28 15.12
N GLY A 192 10.04 0.69 15.49
CA GLY A 192 8.72 0.43 16.08
C GLY A 192 7.81 -0.38 15.17
N THR A 193 7.75 -0.04 13.87
CA THR A 193 7.01 -0.84 12.88
C THR A 193 7.50 -2.28 12.88
N THR A 194 8.81 -2.49 12.82
CA THR A 194 9.39 -3.84 12.76
C THR A 194 9.15 -4.62 14.06
N ALA A 195 9.31 -3.97 15.21
CA ALA A 195 9.14 -4.58 16.53
C ALA A 195 7.69 -5.00 16.81
N LEU A 196 6.70 -4.25 16.30
CA LEU A 196 5.28 -4.56 16.45
C LEU A 196 4.78 -5.68 15.53
N LEU A 197 5.52 -5.99 14.45
CA LEU A 197 5.18 -7.09 13.56
C LEU A 197 5.46 -8.45 14.20
N SER A 198 4.64 -9.44 13.88
CA SER A 198 4.91 -10.84 14.23
C SER A 198 6.20 -11.33 13.56
N ARG A 199 6.86 -12.35 14.11
CA ARG A 199 8.07 -12.93 13.47
C ARG A 199 7.83 -13.36 12.02
N ALA A 200 6.63 -13.87 11.74
CA ALA A 200 6.22 -14.33 10.42
C ALA A 200 6.06 -13.18 9.40
N ASP A 201 5.64 -12.00 9.87
CA ASP A 201 5.55 -10.79 9.04
C ASP A 201 6.92 -10.12 8.91
N GLN A 202 7.67 -10.04 10.01
CA GLN A 202 9.06 -9.56 10.00
C GLN A 202 9.88 -10.30 8.95
N ALA A 203 9.75 -11.62 8.84
CA ALA A 203 10.48 -12.43 7.85
C ALA A 203 10.26 -12.00 6.39
N LEU A 204 9.15 -11.32 6.08
CA LEU A 204 8.87 -10.78 4.75
C LEU A 204 9.45 -9.38 4.53
N VAL A 205 9.83 -8.65 5.58
CA VAL A 205 10.41 -7.32 5.46
C VAL A 205 11.84 -7.44 4.92
N ALA A 206 12.01 -7.07 3.65
CA ALA A 206 13.27 -7.11 2.92
C ALA A 206 14.21 -5.94 3.26
N GLY A 207 13.65 -4.81 3.70
CA GLY A 207 14.44 -3.63 4.07
C GLY A 207 13.62 -2.35 4.12
N TYR A 208 14.31 -1.23 4.30
CA TYR A 208 13.71 0.09 4.44
C TYR A 208 14.05 1.00 3.27
N VAL A 209 13.19 1.98 3.00
CA VAL A 209 13.46 3.08 2.07
C VAL A 209 13.22 4.39 2.81
N VAL A 210 14.26 5.20 2.98
CA VAL A 210 14.12 6.56 3.50
C VAL A 210 13.64 7.44 2.36
N ASN A 211 12.57 8.19 2.56
CA ASN A 211 11.99 9.07 1.57
C ASN A 211 12.01 10.53 2.03
N LYS A 212 12.00 11.45 1.05
CA LYS A 212 11.96 12.91 1.26
C LYS A 212 13.19 13.48 1.97
N PHE A 213 14.37 12.89 1.76
CA PHE A 213 15.60 13.35 2.40
C PHE A 213 16.12 14.65 1.80
N ARG A 214 16.61 15.57 2.64
CA ARG A 214 17.21 16.84 2.23
C ARG A 214 18.66 16.89 2.71
N GLY A 215 19.57 17.32 1.82
CA GLY A 215 20.99 17.47 2.12
C GLY A 215 21.82 16.27 1.66
N ASP A 216 22.96 16.07 2.32
CA ASP A 216 23.94 15.03 1.99
C ASP A 216 23.58 13.71 2.68
N ALA A 217 23.31 12.66 1.87
CA ALA A 217 22.86 11.37 2.36
C ALA A 217 23.93 10.63 3.18
N SER A 218 25.21 10.94 2.99
CA SER A 218 26.31 10.34 3.78
C SER A 218 26.18 10.64 5.28
N LEU A 219 25.56 11.78 5.63
CA LEU A 219 25.31 12.15 7.03
C LEU A 219 24.34 11.20 7.75
N LEU A 220 23.56 10.41 7.00
CA LEU A 220 22.65 9.41 7.59
C LEU A 220 23.32 8.09 7.91
N GLU A 221 24.48 7.77 7.30
CA GLU A 221 25.11 6.44 7.36
C GLU A 221 25.21 5.85 8.77
N PRO A 222 25.69 6.59 9.80
CA PRO A 222 25.77 6.04 11.16
C PRO A 222 24.41 5.61 11.73
N GLY A 223 23.34 6.35 11.39
CA GLY A 223 21.98 6.01 11.79
C GLY A 223 21.44 4.79 11.02
N LEU A 224 21.78 4.66 9.73
CA LEU A 224 21.40 3.49 8.93
C LEU A 224 22.06 2.21 9.48
N ASP A 225 23.33 2.29 9.87
CA ASP A 225 24.07 1.17 10.46
C ASP A 225 23.52 0.75 11.82
N MET A 226 23.19 1.72 12.67
CA MET A 226 22.54 1.45 13.96
C MET A 226 21.19 0.76 13.76
N LEU A 227 20.35 1.24 12.83
CA LEU A 227 19.07 0.62 12.52
C LEU A 227 19.26 -0.82 12.03
N ARG A 228 20.27 -1.08 11.19
CA ARG A 228 20.61 -2.42 10.73
C ARG A 228 21.02 -3.33 11.90
N GLY A 229 21.80 -2.83 12.85
CA GLY A 229 22.15 -3.55 14.07
C GLY A 229 20.93 -3.94 14.92
N LEU A 230 19.97 -3.02 15.05
CA LEU A 230 18.75 -3.24 15.85
C LEU A 230 17.73 -4.17 15.17
N THR A 231 17.62 -4.11 13.85
CA THR A 231 16.53 -4.76 13.09
C THR A 231 17.00 -5.94 12.25
N GLY A 232 18.30 -6.09 12.04
CA GLY A 232 18.89 -7.06 11.10
C GLY A 232 18.64 -6.73 9.62
N ARG A 233 18.07 -5.56 9.29
CA ARG A 233 17.62 -5.20 7.93
C ARG A 233 18.31 -3.94 7.44
N GLN A 234 18.59 -3.91 6.14
CA GLN A 234 19.26 -2.78 5.50
C GLN A 234 18.28 -1.69 5.08
N VAL A 235 18.79 -0.46 5.02
CA VAL A 235 18.15 0.60 4.22
C VAL A 235 18.60 0.43 2.77
N LEU A 236 17.66 0.15 1.88
CA LEU A 236 17.91 -0.16 0.47
C LEU A 236 18.10 1.11 -0.38
N GLY A 237 17.71 2.27 0.15
CA GLY A 237 17.90 3.54 -0.52
C GLY A 237 17.42 4.73 0.30
N VAL A 238 18.01 5.89 0.02
CA VAL A 238 17.61 7.20 0.52
C VAL A 238 17.18 8.04 -0.67
N LEU A 239 15.88 8.32 -0.76
CA LEU A 239 15.30 9.09 -1.85
C LEU A 239 15.31 10.58 -1.50
N PRO A 240 15.80 11.44 -2.40
CA PRO A 240 15.85 12.87 -2.15
C PRO A 240 14.44 13.47 -2.14
N TYR A 241 14.29 14.58 -1.44
CA TYR A 241 13.11 15.43 -1.55
C TYR A 241 13.04 16.01 -2.96
N ALA A 242 11.93 15.77 -3.65
CA ALA A 242 11.69 16.30 -4.99
C ALA A 242 10.43 17.18 -4.99
N HIS A 243 10.56 18.38 -5.55
CA HIS A 243 9.43 19.26 -5.81
C HIS A 243 8.80 18.93 -7.17
N GLY A 244 7.51 19.25 -7.34
CA GLY A 244 6.89 19.29 -8.66
C GLY A 244 6.64 17.94 -9.34
N LEU A 245 6.53 16.84 -8.58
CA LEU A 245 6.22 15.52 -9.15
C LEU A 245 4.81 15.42 -9.75
N GLY A 246 3.94 16.42 -9.53
CA GLY A 246 2.59 16.46 -10.13
C GLY A 246 1.70 15.29 -9.70
N ILE A 247 1.95 14.73 -8.51
CA ILE A 247 1.21 13.60 -7.98
C ILE A 247 0.02 14.15 -7.20
N ASP A 248 -1.19 13.77 -7.61
CA ASP A 248 -2.41 14.10 -6.90
C ASP A 248 -2.29 13.62 -5.44
N GLU A 249 -2.46 14.54 -4.49
CA GLU A 249 -2.59 14.17 -3.07
C GLU A 249 -3.86 13.31 -2.95
N GLU A 250 -3.66 12.00 -2.72
CA GLU A 250 -4.71 10.98 -2.88
C GLU A 250 -5.94 11.26 -2.01
N ASP A 251 -5.75 11.91 -0.86
CA ASP A 251 -6.80 12.52 -0.03
C ASP A 251 -6.21 13.65 0.81
N GLY A 252 -5.72 14.70 0.15
CA GLY A 252 -5.35 15.96 0.79
C GLY A 252 -6.57 16.69 1.31
N LEU A 253 -7.19 16.18 2.38
CA LEU A 253 -7.99 17.00 3.30
C LEU A 253 -7.00 17.91 4.06
N ARG A 254 -6.33 18.82 3.34
CA ARG A 254 -5.73 20.01 3.95
C ARG A 254 -6.85 20.98 4.29
N LEU A 255 -7.80 20.55 5.13
CA LEU A 255 -8.59 21.49 5.90
C LEU A 255 -7.68 21.99 7.02
N SER A 256 -7.22 23.22 6.85
CA SER A 256 -6.91 24.21 7.88
C SER A 256 -6.09 23.76 9.08
N LEU A 257 -4.98 24.46 9.33
CA LEU A 257 -4.36 24.60 10.64
C LEU A 257 -5.39 25.12 11.67
N ARG A 258 -6.23 24.23 12.19
CA ARG A 258 -6.81 24.34 13.53
C ARG A 258 -6.35 23.09 14.25
N GLY A 259 -5.50 23.29 15.26
CA GLY A 259 -4.86 22.23 16.01
C GLY A 259 -5.87 21.15 16.38
N ALA A 260 -5.57 19.91 15.98
CA ALA A 260 -6.20 18.72 16.49
C ALA A 260 -5.19 18.05 17.44
N VAL A 261 -5.70 17.58 18.58
CA VAL A 261 -4.95 16.83 19.60
C VAL A 261 -5.06 15.34 19.30
#